data_AF-A0A8F5BVP0-F1
#
_entry.id   AF-A0A8F5BVP0-F1
#
_cell.length_a   1.000
_cell.length_b   1.000
_cell.length_c   1.000
_cell.angle_alpha   90.00
_cell.angle_beta   90.00
_cell.angle_gamma   90.00
#
_symmetry.space_group_name_H-M   'P 1'
#
loop_
_entity.id
_entity.type
_entity.pdbx_description
1 polymer ?
#
loop_
_entity_poly.entity_id
_entity_poly.type
_entity_poly.pdbx_seq_one_letter_code
_entity_poly.pdbx_strand_id
1 'polypeptide(L)'
;MFLAFSFGLVRAMYDTVQDTFSTGVLILHIIFAGITGGFGVYLYVLANRTGLLFPKFIGVGNLVSIGIAGFGGLSYLLTDYEWFTKVMLYGFEFSLALTSMLIGYLYCFMRHR
;
A
#
# COMPACT_ATOMS: atom_id res chain seq x y z
N MET A 1 5.74 5.74 8.17
CA MET A 1 4.69 4.99 7.46
C MET A 1 5.06 3.53 7.25
N PHE A 2 6.21 3.20 6.65
CA PHE A 2 6.65 1.81 6.45
C PHE A 2 6.74 1.00 7.76
N LEU A 3 7.38 1.55 8.80
CA LEU A 3 7.46 0.89 10.11
C LEU A 3 6.08 0.70 10.77
N ALA A 4 5.17 1.66 10.61
CA ALA A 4 3.81 1.58 11.16
C ALA A 4 3.02 0.44 10.53
N PHE A 5 3.05 0.32 9.20
CA PHE A 5 2.39 -0.79 8.50
C PHE A 5 2.98 -2.15 8.87
N SER A 6 4.31 -2.25 8.87
CA SER A 6 5.02 -3.50 9.16
C SER A 6 4.80 -3.94 10.61
N PHE A 7 4.82 -3.02 11.57
CA PHE A 7 4.46 -3.36 12.94
C PHE A 7 3.01 -3.81 13.00
N GLY A 8 2.08 -3.01 12.48
CA GLY A 8 0.64 -3.29 12.46
C GLY A 8 0.26 -4.69 12.02
N LEU A 9 0.91 -5.16 10.96
CA LEU A 9 0.66 -6.47 10.41
C LEU A 9 1.25 -7.62 11.26
N VAL A 10 2.39 -7.41 11.95
CA VAL A 10 3.05 -8.46 12.74
C VAL A 10 2.17 -8.92 13.92
N ARG A 11 1.43 -8.02 14.56
CA ARG A 11 0.57 -8.38 15.70
C ARG A 11 -0.83 -8.81 15.32
N ALA A 12 -1.39 -8.18 14.28
CA ALA A 12 -2.56 -8.66 13.57
C ALA A 12 -2.50 -10.16 13.29
N MET A 13 -1.28 -10.63 13.01
CA MET A 13 -0.97 -12.02 12.78
C MET A 13 -0.59 -12.78 14.06
N TYR A 14 0.10 -12.20 15.05
CA TYR A 14 0.32 -12.86 16.34
C TYR A 14 -0.99 -13.35 16.99
N ASP A 15 -2.05 -12.54 16.92
CA ASP A 15 -3.36 -12.89 17.49
C ASP A 15 -4.19 -13.84 16.61
N THR A 16 -3.84 -14.03 15.31
CA THR A 16 -4.49 -15.00 14.40
C THR A 16 -3.66 -16.27 14.14
N VAL A 17 -2.38 -16.29 14.52
CA VAL A 17 -1.43 -17.41 14.36
C VAL A 17 -1.63 -18.50 15.41
N GLN A 18 -2.48 -18.28 16.42
CA GLN A 18 -2.81 -19.36 17.34
C GLN A 18 -3.49 -20.56 16.65
N ASP A 19 -3.99 -20.45 15.41
CA ASP A 19 -4.67 -21.58 14.77
C ASP A 19 -4.37 -21.96 13.31
N THR A 20 -3.72 -21.21 12.39
CA THR A 20 -3.51 -21.82 11.03
C THR A 20 -2.50 -21.24 10.02
N PHE A 21 -1.89 -20.06 10.20
CA PHE A 21 -1.04 -19.47 9.14
C PHE A 21 0.45 -19.37 9.47
N SER A 22 1.29 -19.92 8.59
CA SER A 22 2.75 -20.01 8.71
C SER A 22 3.42 -18.63 8.71
N THR A 23 4.38 -18.42 9.62
CA THR A 23 5.29 -17.26 9.72
C THR A 23 5.91 -16.84 8.38
N GLY A 24 6.06 -17.77 7.43
CA GLY A 24 6.55 -17.46 6.07
C GLY A 24 5.61 -16.57 5.25
N VAL A 25 4.29 -16.69 5.43
CA VAL A 25 3.29 -15.85 4.73
C VAL A 25 3.34 -14.41 5.24
N LEU A 26 3.57 -14.22 6.55
CA LEU A 26 3.76 -12.91 7.15
C LEU A 26 5.01 -12.20 6.59
N ILE A 27 6.14 -12.90 6.54
CA ILE A 27 7.39 -12.35 6.01
C ILE A 27 7.20 -11.95 4.54
N LEU A 28 6.57 -12.80 3.74
CA LEU A 28 6.25 -12.49 2.35
C LEU A 28 5.37 -11.24 2.24
N HIS A 29 4.32 -11.12 3.03
CA HIS A 29 3.42 -9.95 2.96
C HIS A 29 4.13 -8.64 3.34
N ILE A 30 4.99 -8.66 4.37
CA ILE A 30 5.80 -7.47 4.75
C ILE A 30 6.73 -7.06 3.60
N ILE A 31 7.41 -8.03 2.99
CA ILE A 31 8.30 -7.78 1.86
C ILE A 31 7.51 -7.20 0.68
N PHE A 32 6.38 -7.82 0.33
CA PHE A 32 5.52 -7.34 -0.76
C PHE A 32 5.00 -5.93 -0.50
N ALA A 33 4.54 -5.63 0.70
CA ALA A 33 4.07 -4.30 1.04
C ALA A 33 5.17 -3.24 1.01
N GLY A 34 6.39 -3.59 1.45
CA GLY A 34 7.55 -2.72 1.30
C GLY A 34 7.89 -2.40 -0.14
N ILE A 35 7.87 -3.42 -1.01
CA ILE A 35 8.09 -3.27 -2.45
C ILE A 35 6.97 -2.40 -3.04
N THR A 36 5.71 -2.66 -2.73
CA THR A 36 4.55 -1.89 -3.23
C THR A 36 4.61 -0.43 -2.78
N GLY A 37 4.94 -0.18 -1.50
CA GLY A 37 5.10 1.17 -0.98
C GLY A 37 6.24 1.93 -1.66
N GLY A 38 7.41 1.30 -1.80
CA GLY A 38 8.55 1.89 -2.52
C GLY A 38 8.25 2.16 -3.99
N PHE A 39 7.56 1.23 -4.64
CA PHE A 39 7.13 1.37 -6.03
C PHE A 39 6.09 2.50 -6.21
N GLY A 40 5.15 2.66 -5.27
CA GLY A 40 4.22 3.79 -5.26
C GLY A 40 4.93 5.14 -5.17
N VAL A 41 5.96 5.26 -4.33
CA VAL A 41 6.80 6.48 -4.25
C VAL A 41 7.54 6.71 -5.57
N TYR A 42 8.12 5.67 -6.16
CA TYR A 42 8.79 5.77 -7.45
C TYR A 42 7.85 6.28 -8.55
N LEU A 43 6.65 5.72 -8.67
CA LEU A 43 5.65 6.17 -9.64
C LEU A 43 5.18 7.60 -9.38
N TYR A 44 5.07 8.03 -8.13
CA TYR A 44 4.76 9.42 -7.79
C TYR A 44 5.86 10.38 -8.26
N VAL A 45 7.13 10.04 -8.03
CA VAL A 45 8.27 10.84 -8.54
C VAL A 45 8.23 10.91 -10.06
N LEU A 46 7.97 9.79 -10.73
CA LEU A 46 7.86 9.73 -12.18
C LEU A 46 6.68 10.57 -12.71
N ALA A 47 5.53 10.49 -12.05
CA ALA A 47 4.35 11.31 -12.33
C ALA A 47 4.65 12.82 -12.21
N ASN A 48 5.37 13.23 -11.16
CA ASN A 48 5.79 14.63 -11.01
C ASN A 48 6.70 15.11 -12.14
N ARG A 49 7.52 14.22 -12.71
CA ARG A 49 8.42 14.55 -13.84
C ARG A 49 7.69 14.72 -15.17
N THR A 50 6.45 14.26 -15.28
CA THR A 50 5.66 14.45 -16.52
C THR A 50 5.20 15.90 -16.71
N GLY A 51 5.10 16.68 -15.64
CA GLY A 51 4.52 18.04 -15.66
C GLY A 51 3.00 18.07 -15.77
N LEU A 52 2.33 16.91 -15.85
CA LEU A 52 0.88 16.79 -15.98
C LEU A 52 0.21 16.69 -14.60
N LEU A 53 -0.92 17.40 -14.44
CA LEU A 53 -1.68 17.40 -13.19
C LEU A 53 -2.35 16.05 -12.91
N PHE A 54 -2.88 15.38 -13.93
CA PHE A 54 -3.60 14.11 -13.79
C PHE A 54 -2.78 12.96 -13.16
N PRO A 55 -1.63 12.54 -13.71
CA PRO A 55 -0.82 11.48 -13.10
C PRO A 55 -0.30 11.88 -11.72
N LYS A 56 -0.06 13.18 -11.48
CA LYS A 56 0.32 13.69 -10.16
C LYS A 56 -0.78 13.46 -9.12
N PHE A 57 -2.04 13.78 -9.45
CA PHE A 57 -3.18 13.52 -8.55
C PHE A 57 -3.35 12.04 -8.26
N ILE A 58 -3.26 11.18 -9.29
CA ILE A 58 -3.33 9.72 -9.11
C ILE A 58 -2.18 9.23 -8.22
N GLY A 59 -0.96 9.72 -8.43
CA GLY A 59 0.20 9.37 -7.62
C GLY A 59 0.04 9.77 -6.15
N VAL A 60 -0.48 10.98 -5.86
CA VAL A 60 -0.80 11.39 -4.48
C VAL A 60 -1.89 10.50 -3.88
N GLY A 61 -2.97 10.25 -4.62
CA GLY A 61 -4.05 9.38 -4.17
C GLY A 61 -3.55 7.98 -3.80
N ASN A 62 -2.64 7.44 -4.60
CA ASN A 62 -2.01 6.14 -4.34
C ASN A 62 -1.23 6.16 -3.01
N LEU A 63 -0.38 7.18 -2.80
CA LEU A 63 0.39 7.31 -1.57
C LEU A 63 -0.50 7.46 -0.33
N VAL A 64 -1.58 8.24 -0.44
CA VAL A 64 -2.56 8.39 0.64
C VAL A 64 -3.25 7.07 0.93
N SER A 65 -3.65 6.33 -0.11
CA SER A 65 -4.32 5.04 0.03
C SER A 65 -3.42 3.99 0.70
N ILE A 66 -2.15 3.91 0.30
CA ILE A 66 -1.14 3.07 0.97
C ILE A 66 -0.94 3.53 2.42
N GLY A 67 -0.96 4.84 2.68
CA GLY A 67 -0.87 5.39 4.03
C GLY A 67 -2.05 4.96 4.90
N ILE A 68 -3.28 5.01 4.39
CA ILE A 68 -4.49 4.55 5.08
C ILE A 68 -4.42 3.04 5.34
N ALA A 69 -4.00 2.24 4.35
CA ALA A 69 -3.77 0.81 4.55
C ALA A 69 -2.71 0.57 5.64
N GLY A 70 -1.64 1.37 5.58
CA GLY A 70 -0.59 1.59 6.57
C GLY A 70 -1.10 1.67 8.01
N PHE A 71 -1.89 2.71 8.24
CA PHE A 71 -2.45 3.04 9.54
C PHE A 71 -3.56 2.09 9.96
N GLY A 72 -4.35 1.54 9.02
CA GLY A 72 -5.34 0.51 9.31
C GLY A 72 -4.68 -0.73 9.91
N GLY A 73 -3.62 -1.23 9.28
CA GLY A 73 -2.83 -2.33 9.83
C GLY A 73 -2.27 -2.01 11.21
N LEU A 74 -1.68 -0.81 11.41
CA LEU A 74 -1.14 -0.40 12.72
C LEU A 74 -2.22 -0.27 13.79
N SER A 75 -3.37 0.28 13.44
CA SER A 75 -4.46 0.51 14.39
C SER A 75 -5.08 -0.80 14.82
N TYR A 76 -5.23 -1.77 13.90
CA TYR A 76 -5.63 -3.12 14.25
C TYR A 76 -4.66 -3.74 15.28
N LEU A 77 -3.35 -3.62 15.09
CA LEU A 77 -2.37 -4.09 16.07
C LEU A 77 -2.53 -3.50 17.47
N LEU A 78 -2.86 -2.22 17.54
CA LEU A 78 -2.91 -1.51 18.82
C LEU A 78 -4.24 -1.73 19.56
N THR A 79 -5.28 -2.13 18.86
CA THR A 79 -6.66 -2.12 19.39
C THR A 79 -7.41 -3.44 19.24
N ASP A 80 -6.88 -4.37 18.44
CA ASP A 80 -7.52 -5.63 18.05
C ASP A 80 -8.93 -5.47 17.47
N TYR A 81 -9.23 -4.28 16.94
CA TYR A 81 -10.56 -3.95 16.43
C TYR A 81 -10.66 -4.32 14.95
N GLU A 82 -11.41 -5.39 14.65
CA GLU A 82 -11.53 -5.98 13.31
C GLU A 82 -11.89 -4.97 12.21
N TRP A 83 -12.60 -3.89 12.52
CA TRP A 83 -12.96 -2.89 11.51
C TRP A 83 -11.73 -2.26 10.82
N PHE A 84 -10.59 -2.17 11.54
CA PHE A 84 -9.35 -1.68 10.96
C PHE A 84 -8.75 -2.61 9.90
N THR A 85 -9.06 -3.92 9.94
CA THR A 85 -8.68 -4.85 8.87
C THR A 85 -9.42 -4.54 7.57
N LYS A 86 -10.70 -4.11 7.65
CA LYS A 86 -11.48 -3.68 6.48
C LYS A 86 -10.94 -2.38 5.91
N VAL A 87 -10.60 -1.40 6.76
CA VAL A 87 -9.95 -0.16 6.33
C VAL A 87 -8.62 -0.44 5.64
N MET A 88 -7.83 -1.36 6.19
CA MET A 88 -6.59 -1.82 5.58
C MET A 88 -6.82 -2.41 4.19
N LEU A 89 -7.78 -3.33 4.07
CA LEU A 89 -8.10 -4.01 2.81
C LEU A 89 -8.55 -3.02 1.72
N TYR A 90 -9.52 -2.16 2.02
CA TYR A 90 -10.01 -1.15 1.07
C TYR A 90 -8.93 -0.15 0.67
N GLY A 91 -8.09 0.28 1.62
CA GLY A 91 -6.95 1.16 1.32
C GLY A 91 -5.95 0.48 0.37
N PHE A 92 -5.76 -0.83 0.49
CA PHE A 92 -4.88 -1.59 -0.40
C PHE A 92 -5.49 -1.78 -1.79
N GLU A 93 -6.77 -2.16 -1.88
CA GLU A 93 -7.48 -2.30 -3.16
C GLU A 93 -7.51 -1.00 -3.96
N PHE A 94 -7.79 0.12 -3.30
CA PHE A 94 -7.82 1.42 -3.96
C PHE A 94 -6.42 1.86 -4.40
N SER A 95 -5.38 1.54 -3.62
CA SER A 95 -3.99 1.74 -4.01
C SER A 95 -3.62 0.93 -5.26
N LEU A 96 -4.03 -0.34 -5.34
CA LEU A 96 -3.78 -1.19 -6.50
C LEU A 96 -4.43 -0.63 -7.77
N ALA A 97 -5.70 -0.18 -7.66
CA ALA A 97 -6.41 0.44 -8.77
C ALA A 97 -5.68 1.69 -9.27
N LEU A 98 -5.32 2.60 -8.36
CA LEU A 98 -4.58 3.83 -8.72
C LEU A 98 -3.19 3.53 -9.28
N THR A 99 -2.49 2.54 -8.73
CA THR A 99 -1.18 2.10 -9.24
C THR A 99 -1.30 1.59 -10.68
N SER A 100 -2.29 0.75 -10.98
CA SER A 100 -2.55 0.24 -12.33
C SER A 100 -2.84 1.36 -13.33
N MET A 101 -3.73 2.30 -12.95
CA MET A 101 -4.05 3.48 -13.78
C MET A 101 -2.80 4.33 -14.03
N LEU A 102 -1.98 4.55 -13.00
CA LEU A 102 -0.78 5.38 -13.09
C LEU A 102 0.28 4.76 -14.00
N ILE A 103 0.52 3.44 -13.90
CA ILE A 103 1.42 2.73 -14.80
C ILE A 103 0.94 2.83 -16.24
N GLY A 104 -0.35 2.55 -16.49
CA GLY A 104 -0.91 2.62 -17.84
C GLY A 104 -0.75 4.01 -18.46
N TYR A 105 -1.04 5.05 -17.68
CA TYR A 105 -0.89 6.43 -18.13
C TYR A 105 0.57 6.80 -18.41
N LEU A 106 1.48 6.51 -17.46
CA LEU A 106 2.90 6.81 -17.60
C LEU A 106 3.54 6.03 -18.75
N TYR A 107 3.15 4.78 -18.96
CA TYR A 107 3.62 3.97 -20.07
C TYR A 107 3.21 4.58 -21.42
N CYS A 108 1.93 4.92 -21.61
CA CYS A 108 1.47 5.57 -22.84
C CYS A 108 2.12 6.94 -23.06
N PHE A 109 2.28 7.73 -22.01
CA PHE A 109 2.88 9.07 -22.10
C PHE A 109 4.37 9.02 -22.43
N MET A 110 5.14 8.15 -21.74
CA MET A 110 6.59 8.04 -21.97
C MET A 110 6.93 7.31 -23.27
N ARG A 111 6.05 6.45 -23.79
CA ARG A 111 6.26 5.78 -25.09
C ARG A 111 6.26 6.76 -26.27
N HIS A 112 5.57 7.88 -26.15
CA HIS A 112 5.43 8.89 -27.21
C HIS A 112 6.32 10.11 -27.00
N ARG A 113 7.28 10.03 -26.08
CA ARG A 113 8.30 11.04 -25.83
C ARG A 113 9.66 10.53 -26.26
#